data_AF-Q6H6P0-F1
#
_entry.id   AF-Q6H6P0-F1
#
_cell.length_a   1.000
_cell.length_b   1.000
_cell.length_c   1.000
_cell.angle_alpha   90.00
_cell.angle_beta   90.00
_cell.angle_gamma   90.00
#
_symmetry.space_group_name_H-M   'P 1'
#
loop_
_entity.id
_entity.type
_entity.pdbx_description
1 polymer ?
#
loop_
_entity_poly.entity_id
_entity_poly.type
_entity_poly.pdbx_seq_one_letter_code
_entity_poly.pdbx_strand_id
1 'polypeptide(L)'
;MEERRKEKGKEGRRGKATGHSVDKFSRSNLPEMEKRKLHLPPGTALFVFVNNTLPQTAQLMGSVYESYKDEGDGFLYLCYSSEKTFG
;
A
#
# COMPACT_ATOMS: atom_id res chain seq x y z
N MET A 1 -0.48 -43.11 -34.03
CA MET A 1 0.78 -42.96 -33.30
C MET A 1 0.43 -42.36 -31.95
N GLU A 2 0.70 -43.13 -30.89
CA GLU A 2 0.95 -42.73 -29.50
C GLU A 2 -0.03 -41.80 -28.75
N GLU A 3 -0.73 -42.43 -27.80
CA GLU A 3 -1.21 -41.89 -26.54
C GLU A 3 -0.04 -41.36 -25.70
N ARG A 4 -0.09 -40.10 -25.22
CA ARG A 4 0.53 -39.78 -23.93
C ARG A 4 -0.29 -38.79 -23.11
N ARG A 5 -0.55 -39.26 -21.89
CA ARG A 5 -1.47 -38.78 -20.87
C ARG A 5 -0.90 -37.58 -20.09
N LYS A 6 -1.85 -36.78 -19.59
CA LYS A 6 -1.91 -36.10 -18.28
C LYS A 6 -0.70 -35.29 -17.83
N GLU A 7 -0.96 -33.99 -17.65
CA GLU A 7 -0.63 -33.36 -16.36
C GLU A 7 -1.83 -32.55 -15.86
N LYS A 8 -2.36 -32.96 -14.69
CA LYS A 8 -3.29 -32.18 -13.87
C LYS A 8 -2.45 -31.19 -13.06
N GLY A 9 -2.34 -29.96 -13.55
CA GLY A 9 -1.65 -28.87 -12.84
C GLY A 9 -2.61 -27.92 -12.14
N LYS A 10 -3.01 -28.31 -10.93
CA LYS A 10 -3.50 -27.51 -9.78
C LYS A 10 -4.30 -26.22 -10.04
N GLU A 11 -5.57 -26.30 -9.66
CA GLU A 11 -6.44 -25.20 -9.26
C GLU A 11 -5.78 -24.35 -8.16
N GLY A 12 -5.00 -23.35 -8.56
CA GLY A 12 -4.68 -22.22 -7.70
C GLY A 12 -5.78 -21.19 -7.86
N ARG A 13 -6.84 -21.28 -7.04
CA ARG A 13 -7.68 -20.09 -6.79
C ARG A 13 -6.73 -19.05 -6.20
N ARG A 14 -6.23 -18.13 -7.03
CA ARG A 14 -5.57 -16.92 -6.54
C ARG A 14 -6.64 -16.17 -5.76
N GLY A 15 -6.66 -16.38 -4.45
CA GLY A 15 -7.21 -15.38 -3.55
C GLY A 15 -6.55 -14.07 -3.96
N LYS A 16 -7.36 -13.05 -4.27
CA LYS A 16 -6.82 -11.71 -4.53
C LYS A 16 -5.99 -11.37 -3.31
N ALA A 17 -4.67 -11.31 -3.45
CA ALA A 17 -3.83 -10.73 -2.41
C ALA A 17 -4.31 -9.29 -2.26
N THR A 18 -5.08 -9.01 -1.22
CA THR A 18 -5.28 -7.65 -0.73
C THR A 18 -3.90 -7.18 -0.27
N GLY A 19 -3.14 -6.60 -1.21
CA GLY A 19 -1.78 -6.17 -0.96
C GLY A 19 -1.82 -4.99 -0.01
N HIS A 20 -1.45 -5.23 1.24
CA HIS A 20 -1.09 -4.16 2.16
C HIS A 20 0.42 -3.96 2.04
N SER A 21 0.86 -2.78 1.59
CA SER A 21 2.27 -2.40 1.62
C SER A 21 2.51 -1.44 2.77
N VAL A 22 3.61 -1.62 3.49
CA VAL A 22 4.02 -0.72 4.57
C VAL A 22 5.34 -0.08 4.18
N ASP A 23 5.36 1.25 4.12
CA ASP A 23 6.58 2.04 3.97
C ASP A 23 6.96 2.70 5.30
N LYS A 24 8.26 2.88 5.48
CA LYS A 24 8.85 3.58 6.63
C LYS A 24 9.61 4.81 6.15
N PHE A 25 9.35 5.97 6.76
CA PHE A 25 9.97 7.24 6.39
C PHE A 25 10.61 7.94 7.59
N SER A 26 11.83 8.42 7.44
CA SER A 26 12.40 9.42 8.34
C SER A 26 12.06 10.83 7.86
N ARG A 27 12.28 11.85 8.70
CA ARG A 27 12.04 13.26 8.35
C ARG A 27 12.77 13.70 7.07
N SER A 28 13.95 13.17 6.80
CA SER A 28 14.72 13.51 5.60
C SER A 28 14.20 12.87 4.32
N ASN A 29 13.32 11.85 4.41
CA ASN A 29 12.70 11.20 3.25
C ASN A 29 11.40 11.87 2.79
N LEU A 30 10.89 12.85 3.54
CA LEU A 30 9.59 13.48 3.25
C LEU A 30 9.55 14.19 1.89
N PRO A 31 10.58 14.95 1.46
CA PRO A 31 10.56 15.58 0.14
C PRO A 31 10.51 14.57 -1.01
N GLU A 32 11.12 13.39 -0.86
CA GLU A 32 11.06 12.31 -1.83
C GLU A 32 9.67 11.67 -1.84
N MET A 33 9.08 11.46 -0.65
CA MET A 33 7.73 10.91 -0.51
C MET A 33 6.68 11.81 -1.18
N GLU A 34 6.75 13.13 -0.99
CA GLU A 34 5.83 14.09 -1.62
C GLU A 34 5.88 14.07 -3.15
N LYS A 35 7.02 13.62 -3.72
CA LYS A 35 7.21 13.50 -5.17
C LYS A 35 6.81 12.13 -5.72
N ARG A 36 6.55 11.12 -4.86
CA ARG A 36 6.19 9.77 -5.31
C ARG A 36 4.83 9.81 -6.01
N LYS A 37 4.79 9.31 -7.25
CA LYS A 37 3.53 9.03 -7.96
C LYS A 37 3.18 7.56 -7.81
N LEU A 38 2.02 7.28 -7.23
CA LEU A 38 1.48 5.93 -7.14
C LEU A 38 0.69 5.62 -8.42
N HIS A 39 1.10 4.60 -9.16
CA HIS A 39 0.37 4.11 -10.31
C HIS A 39 -0.72 3.14 -9.82
N LEU A 40 -1.96 3.62 -9.77
CA LEU A 40 -3.13 2.81 -9.47
C LEU A 40 -3.89 2.51 -10.76
N PRO A 41 -4.39 1.28 -10.94
CA PRO A 41 -5.31 0.98 -12.03
C PRO A 41 -6.57 1.86 -11.95
N PRO A 42 -7.21 2.18 -13.10
CA PRO A 42 -8.52 2.85 -13.09
C PRO A 42 -9.53 2.09 -12.22
N GLY A 43 -10.39 2.82 -11.51
CA GLY A 43 -11.39 2.24 -10.61
C GLY A 43 -10.80 1.58 -9.35
N THR A 44 -9.61 2.01 -8.90
CA THR A 44 -9.01 1.58 -7.65
C THR A 44 -8.86 2.75 -6.70
N ALA A 45 -9.43 2.65 -5.50
CA ALA A 45 -9.17 3.57 -4.41
C ALA A 45 -7.92 3.16 -3.64
N LEU A 46 -7.17 4.15 -3.17
CA LEU A 46 -6.05 3.96 -2.26
C LEU A 46 -6.40 4.56 -0.91
N PHE A 47 -6.22 3.76 0.12
CA PHE A 47 -6.30 4.16 1.51
C PHE A 47 -4.89 4.17 2.10
N VAL A 48 -4.54 5.26 2.79
CA VAL A 48 -3.27 5.40 3.48
C VAL A 48 -3.57 5.53 4.96
N PHE A 49 -3.09 4.58 5.75
CA PHE A 49 -3.25 4.57 7.19
C PHE A 49 -1.92 4.91 7.87
N VAL A 50 -2.01 5.68 8.95
CA VAL A 50 -0.92 5.95 9.87
C VAL A 50 -1.41 5.67 11.29
N ASN A 51 -0.70 4.82 12.04
CA ASN A 51 -1.13 4.35 13.37
C ASN A 51 -2.60 3.88 13.39
N ASN A 52 -3.02 3.14 12.36
CA ASN A 52 -4.39 2.64 12.17
C ASN A 52 -5.46 3.74 12.00
N THR A 53 -5.06 4.99 11.79
CA THR A 53 -5.95 6.12 11.52
C THR A 53 -5.83 6.56 10.06
N LEU A 54 -6.91 7.10 9.51
CA LEU A 54 -6.89 7.81 8.23
C LEU A 54 -6.56 9.28 8.51
N PRO A 55 -5.36 9.76 8.15
CA PRO A 55 -5.06 11.18 8.25
C PRO A 55 -5.96 11.95 7.28
N GLN A 56 -6.20 13.22 7.58
CA GLN A 56 -7.03 14.04 6.70
C GLN A 56 -6.33 14.23 5.36
N THR A 57 -7.05 14.04 4.25
CA THR A 57 -6.52 13.96 2.87
C THR A 57 -5.65 15.16 2.45
N ALA A 58 -5.85 16.33 3.07
CA ALA A 58 -5.18 17.58 2.71
C ALA A 58 -4.11 18.04 3.73
N GLN A 59 -3.69 17.19 4.66
CA GLN A 59 -2.61 17.55 5.59
C GLN A 59 -1.25 17.54 4.90
N LEU A 60 -0.39 18.47 5.29
CA LEU A 60 1.01 18.47 4.89
C LEU A 60 1.71 17.24 5.47
N MET A 61 2.56 16.58 4.67
CA MET A 61 3.28 15.37 5.12
C MET A 61 4.23 15.66 6.29
N GLY A 62 4.78 16.88 6.35
CA GLY A 62 5.52 17.34 7.53
C GLY A 62 4.66 17.37 8.80
N SER A 63 3.40 17.79 8.71
CA SER A 63 2.47 17.77 9.84
C SER A 63 2.06 16.35 10.21
N VAL A 64 1.79 15.49 9.23
CA VAL A 64 1.50 14.07 9.46
C VAL A 64 2.69 13.38 10.14
N TYR A 65 3.91 13.64 9.70
CA TYR A 65 5.12 13.12 10.33
C TYR A 65 5.22 13.56 11.80
N GLU A 66 5.04 14.85 12.09
CA GLU A 66 5.15 15.34 13.48
C GLU A 66 4.04 14.80 14.40
N SER A 67 2.83 14.60 13.88
CA SER A 67 1.72 14.09 14.69
C SER A 67 1.73 12.57 14.89
N TYR A 68 2.37 11.81 13.99
CA TYR A 68 2.19 10.35 13.94
C TYR A 68 3.48 9.52 13.85
N LYS A 69 4.66 10.13 13.80
CA LYS A 69 5.91 9.36 13.94
C LYS A 69 5.90 8.58 15.25
N ASP A 70 6.53 7.41 15.24
CA ASP A 70 6.81 6.68 16.46
C ASP A 70 7.90 7.42 17.25
N GLU A 71 7.66 7.68 18.54
CA GLU A 71 8.59 8.43 19.39
C GLU A 71 9.81 7.60 19.84
N GLY A 72 9.70 6.28 19.82
CA GLY A 72 10.76 5.37 20.23
C GLY A 72 11.86 5.24 19.16
N ASP A 73 11.49 5.26 17.88
CA ASP A 73 12.45 5.13 16.77
C ASP A 73 12.53 6.33 15.82
N GLY A 74 11.58 7.27 15.90
CA GLY A 74 11.55 8.48 15.09
C GLY A 74 11.07 8.28 13.65
N PHE A 75 10.44 7.16 13.31
CA PHE A 75 9.96 6.88 11.95
C PHE A 75 8.44 7.04 11.81
N LEU A 76 8.01 7.43 10.61
CA LEU A 76 6.61 7.42 10.19
C LEU A 76 6.32 6.15 9.40
N TYR A 77 5.29 5.42 9.81
CA TYR A 77 4.85 4.17 9.19
C TYR A 77 3.56 4.39 8.42
N LEU A 78 3.61 4.20 7.10
CA LEU A 78 2.45 4.35 6.22
C LEU A 78 2.03 2.97 5.71
N CYS A 79 0.79 2.57 6.01
CA CYS A 79 0.18 1.36 5.50
C CYS A 79 -0.77 1.73 4.35
N TYR A 80 -0.48 1.21 3.16
CA TYR A 80 -1.29 1.41 1.97
C TYR A 80 -2.21 0.21 1.77
N SER A 81 -3.48 0.46 1.50
CA SER A 81 -4.43 -0.55 1.05
C SER A 81 -5.11 -0.06 -0.22
N SER A 82 -5.26 -0.95 -1.20
CA SER A 82 -5.99 -0.64 -2.42
C SER A 82 -7.26 -1.47 -2.50
N GLU A 83 -8.36 -0.82 -2.89
CA GLU A 83 -9.65 -1.48 -3.06
C GLU A 83 -10.22 -1.17 -4.45
N LYS A 84 -10.90 -2.14 -5.06
CA LYS A 84 -11.64 -1.90 -6.30
C LYS A 84 -12.89 -1.11 -5.97
N THR A 85 -13.03 0.08 -6.54
CA THR A 85 -14.25 0.87 -6.47
C THR A 85 -15.15 0.56 -7.65
N PHE A 86 -16.46 0.58 -7.43
CA PHE A 86 -17.44 0.55 -8.52
C PHE A 86 -17.65 1.99 -9.03
N GLY A 87 -17.42 2.19 -10.32
CA GLY A 87 -17.66 3.44 -11.05
C GLY A 87 -17.86 3.12 -12.51
#